data_AF-A0A915CV28-F1
#
_entry.id   AF-A0A915CV28-F1
#
_cell.length_a   1.000
_cell.length_b   1.000
_cell.length_c   1.000
_cell.angle_alpha   90.00
_cell.angle_beta   90.00
_cell.angle_gamma   90.00
#
_symmetry.space_group_name_H-M   'P 1'
#
loop_
_entity.id
_entity.type
_entity.pdbx_description
1 polymer ?
#
loop_
_entity_poly.entity_id
_entity_poly.type
_entity_poly.pdbx_seq_one_letter_code
_entity_poly.pdbx_strand_id
1 'polypeptide(L)'
;MYEYASRLDKEIYSKAHLKKRCDALAVVVVSLKLMEQHEKEEELRREQIIADARLELSDLNQSSTPPVETQDILRGLIKHQRYDSAMIIYCELKLPPYDLLEEVAYQSILVDRYASDTKEYQNFSAYNTRLLETIKGSESRMHWRLIRSYVELSRKHWPYDAKILRTVAVVFLKFSLNIPAWLVNHYKTVNFGDFLCSLVEFGDLTEAFNHLSSELDVAMKKVSIGNSHDAILPYTHIDWLLVLAGKESARFTESINEVKQKLSKLWNLSETLRNN
;
A
#
# COMPACT_ATOMS: atom_id res chain seq x y z
N MET A 1 -35.17 -10.47 12.53
CA MET A 1 -33.68 -10.57 12.55
C MET A 1 -33.01 -9.21 12.64
N TYR A 2 -33.32 -8.24 11.77
CA TYR A 2 -32.76 -6.88 11.87
C TYR A 2 -33.06 -6.19 13.21
N GLU A 3 -34.33 -6.09 13.61
CA GLU A 3 -34.70 -5.51 14.92
C GLU A 3 -34.07 -6.23 16.12
N TYR A 4 -33.80 -7.53 15.97
CA TYR A 4 -33.11 -8.32 16.98
C TYR A 4 -31.62 -7.94 17.08
N ALA A 5 -30.94 -7.77 15.94
CA ALA A 5 -29.57 -7.25 15.91
C ALA A 5 -29.49 -5.83 16.49
N SER A 6 -30.43 -4.94 16.15
CA SER A 6 -30.47 -3.56 16.68
C SER A 6 -30.72 -3.51 18.19
N ARG A 7 -31.48 -4.45 18.75
CA ARG A 7 -31.65 -4.56 20.22
C ARG A 7 -30.36 -4.99 20.90
N LEU A 8 -29.62 -5.93 20.31
CA LEU A 8 -28.33 -6.40 20.83
C LEU A 8 -27.24 -5.31 20.80
N ASP A 9 -27.41 -4.25 20.00
CA ASP A 9 -26.53 -3.08 20.00
C ASP A 9 -26.58 -2.28 21.31
N LYS A 10 -27.58 -2.51 22.16
CA LYS A 10 -27.66 -1.84 23.47
C LYS A 10 -26.94 -2.62 24.56
N GLU A 11 -26.45 -3.82 24.25
CA GLU A 11 -25.88 -4.80 25.19
C GLU A 11 -24.44 -5.23 24.81
N ILE A 12 -23.69 -4.32 24.16
CA ILE A 12 -22.43 -4.64 23.45
C ILE A 12 -21.21 -4.97 24.33
N TYR A 13 -21.39 -5.03 25.65
CA TYR A 13 -20.30 -5.26 26.60
C TYR A 13 -19.99 -6.74 26.81
N SER A 14 -20.84 -7.64 26.30
CA SER A 14 -20.70 -9.09 26.46
C SER A 14 -20.39 -9.77 25.13
N LYS A 15 -19.29 -10.53 25.09
CA LYS A 15 -18.87 -11.36 23.96
C LYS A 15 -20.01 -12.24 23.39
N ALA A 16 -20.85 -12.80 24.26
CA ALA A 16 -21.96 -13.65 23.85
C ALA A 16 -23.04 -12.88 23.08
N HIS A 17 -23.31 -11.62 23.45
CA HIS A 17 -24.25 -10.76 22.76
C HIS A 17 -23.68 -10.27 21.43
N LEU A 18 -22.39 -9.94 21.40
CA LEU A 18 -21.67 -9.58 20.18
C LEU A 18 -21.71 -10.71 19.15
N LYS A 19 -21.45 -11.96 19.57
CA LYS A 19 -21.54 -13.13 18.68
C LYS A 19 -22.94 -13.29 18.08
N LYS A 20 -23.99 -13.21 18.91
CA LYS A 20 -25.39 -13.28 18.43
C LYS A 20 -25.71 -12.15 17.45
N ARG A 21 -25.14 -10.96 17.64
CA ARG A 21 -25.30 -9.82 16.74
C ARG A 21 -24.61 -10.07 15.40
N CYS A 22 -23.37 -10.59 15.40
CA CYS A 22 -22.69 -11.02 14.17
C CYS A 22 -23.52 -12.02 13.37
N ASP A 23 -24.00 -13.08 14.01
CA ASP A 23 -24.83 -14.12 13.38
C ASP A 23 -26.12 -13.51 12.78
N ALA A 24 -26.77 -12.60 13.51
CA ALA A 24 -27.99 -11.95 13.06
C ALA A 24 -27.75 -10.99 11.88
N LEU A 25 -26.66 -10.20 11.92
CA LEU A 25 -26.28 -9.30 10.84
C LEU A 25 -25.94 -10.08 9.56
N ALA A 26 -25.20 -11.18 9.68
CA ALA A 26 -24.86 -12.04 8.54
C ALA A 26 -26.09 -12.53 7.78
N VAL A 27 -27.12 -13.00 8.51
CA VAL A 27 -28.39 -13.44 7.91
C VAL A 27 -29.11 -12.28 7.23
N VAL A 28 -29.13 -11.10 7.85
CA VAL A 28 -29.81 -9.92 7.30
C VAL A 28 -29.11 -9.41 6.04
N VAL A 29 -27.79 -9.30 6.03
CA VAL A 29 -27.00 -8.85 4.86
C VAL A 29 -27.24 -9.78 3.67
N VAL A 30 -27.19 -11.11 3.88
CA VAL A 30 -27.50 -12.08 2.81
C VAL A 30 -28.93 -11.93 2.31
N SER A 31 -29.90 -11.73 3.20
CA SER A 31 -31.31 -11.56 2.82
C SER A 31 -31.51 -10.29 1.99
N LEU A 32 -30.90 -9.17 2.40
CA LEU A 32 -31.01 -7.90 1.68
C LEU A 32 -30.37 -7.96 0.30
N LYS A 33 -29.25 -8.68 0.17
CA LYS A 33 -28.61 -8.94 -1.12
C LYS A 33 -29.52 -9.71 -2.08
N LEU A 34 -30.23 -10.73 -1.58
CA LEU A 34 -31.21 -11.51 -2.37
C LEU A 34 -32.44 -10.69 -2.76
N MET A 35 -32.79 -9.69 -1.95
CA MET A 35 -33.89 -8.76 -2.20
C MET A 35 -33.47 -7.53 -3.01
N GLU A 36 -32.23 -7.46 -3.50
CA GLU A 36 -31.67 -6.34 -4.28
C GLU A 36 -31.77 -4.98 -3.54
N GLN A 37 -31.77 -4.99 -2.19
CA GLN A 37 -31.82 -3.78 -1.37
C GLN A 37 -30.41 -3.23 -1.12
N HIS A 38 -29.76 -2.78 -2.19
CA HIS A 38 -28.33 -2.45 -2.19
C HIS A 38 -27.89 -1.41 -1.15
N GLU A 39 -28.62 -0.31 -0.98
CA GLU A 39 -28.22 0.76 -0.05
C GLU A 39 -28.22 0.28 1.41
N LYS A 40 -29.27 -0.43 1.82
CA LYS A 40 -29.40 -0.98 3.17
C LYS A 40 -28.46 -2.17 3.39
N GLU A 41 -28.18 -2.93 2.34
CA GLU A 41 -27.21 -4.01 2.36
C GLU A 41 -25.80 -3.48 2.62
N GLU A 42 -25.39 -2.40 1.95
CA GLU A 42 -24.08 -1.77 2.17
C GLU A 42 -23.91 -1.24 3.60
N GLU A 43 -24.93 -0.56 4.14
CA GLU A 43 -24.91 -0.06 5.52
C GLU A 43 -24.71 -1.21 6.52
N LEU A 44 -25.51 -2.28 6.38
CA LEU A 44 -25.46 -3.39 7.32
C LEU A 44 -24.25 -4.31 7.13
N ARG A 45 -23.70 -4.36 5.93
CA ARG A 45 -22.42 -5.02 5.68
C ARG A 45 -21.30 -4.32 6.47
N ARG A 46 -21.26 -2.98 6.50
CA ARG A 46 -20.27 -2.25 7.31
C ARG A 46 -20.43 -2.56 8.79
N GLU A 47 -21.67 -2.56 9.30
CA GLU A 47 -21.94 -2.94 10.70
C GLU A 47 -21.48 -4.37 11.00
N GLN A 48 -21.75 -5.32 10.10
CA GLN A 48 -21.34 -6.71 10.24
C GLN A 48 -19.82 -6.84 10.34
N ILE A 49 -19.09 -6.21 9.43
CA ILE A 49 -17.63 -6.29 9.36
C ILE A 49 -16.98 -5.71 10.63
N ILE A 50 -17.52 -4.59 11.13
CA ILE A 50 -17.07 -4.01 12.40
C ILE A 50 -17.39 -4.94 13.58
N ALA A 51 -18.59 -5.53 13.62
CA ALA A 51 -18.96 -6.47 14.68
C ALA A 51 -18.07 -7.73 14.69
N ASP A 52 -17.77 -8.29 13.52
CA ASP A 52 -16.90 -9.45 13.36
C ASP A 52 -15.47 -9.14 13.83
N ALA A 53 -14.94 -7.99 13.45
CA ALA A 53 -13.62 -7.52 13.90
C ALA A 53 -13.54 -7.33 15.43
N ARG A 54 -14.60 -6.79 16.03
CA ARG A 54 -14.69 -6.66 17.50
C ARG A 54 -14.74 -8.02 18.18
N LEU A 55 -15.45 -8.98 17.60
CA LEU A 55 -15.52 -10.34 18.12
C LEU A 55 -14.15 -11.01 18.05
N GLU A 56 -13.44 -10.85 16.94
CA GLU A 56 -12.07 -11.33 16.76
C GLU A 56 -11.12 -10.74 17.82
N LEU A 57 -11.19 -9.44 18.09
CA LEU A 57 -10.40 -8.81 19.16
C LEU A 57 -10.79 -9.31 20.55
N SER A 58 -12.07 -9.64 20.79
CA SER A 58 -12.54 -10.24 22.03
C SER A 58 -11.97 -11.64 22.25
N ASP A 59 -11.81 -12.42 21.19
CA ASP A 59 -11.20 -13.76 21.26
C ASP A 59 -9.72 -13.69 21.63
N LEU A 60 -9.03 -12.64 21.18
CA LEU A 60 -7.61 -12.40 21.43
C LEU A 60 -7.34 -11.83 22.82
N ASN A 61 -8.14 -10.86 23.26
CA ASN A 61 -7.98 -10.18 24.55
C ASN A 61 -9.03 -10.66 25.55
N GLN A 62 -8.84 -11.87 26.08
CA GLN A 62 -9.77 -12.59 26.97
C GLN A 62 -10.26 -11.78 28.21
N SER A 63 -9.59 -10.68 28.56
CA SER A 63 -9.89 -9.85 29.75
C SER A 63 -10.41 -8.44 29.47
N SER A 64 -10.48 -7.97 28.21
CA SER A 64 -10.90 -6.59 27.90
C SER A 64 -12.22 -6.55 27.13
N THR A 65 -13.09 -5.60 27.49
CA THR A 65 -14.25 -5.24 26.67
C THR A 65 -13.80 -4.88 25.25
N PRO A 66 -14.40 -5.45 24.20
CA PRO A 66 -14.01 -5.16 22.83
C PRO A 66 -14.19 -3.68 22.49
N PRO A 67 -13.22 -3.04 21.81
CA PRO A 67 -13.31 -1.63 21.45
C PRO A 67 -14.56 -1.36 20.62
N VAL A 68 -15.13 -0.18 20.77
CA VAL A 68 -16.33 0.26 20.01
C VAL A 68 -15.92 1.15 18.85
N GLU A 69 -14.95 2.03 19.08
CA GLU A 69 -14.45 2.98 18.09
C GLU A 69 -13.66 2.26 16.99
N THR A 70 -13.99 2.56 15.73
CA THR A 70 -13.35 1.97 14.54
C THR A 70 -11.83 2.11 14.56
N GLN A 71 -11.31 3.26 15.00
CA GLN A 71 -9.86 3.48 15.06
C GLN A 71 -9.17 2.57 16.08
N ASP A 72 -9.80 2.32 17.23
CA ASP A 72 -9.25 1.43 18.25
C ASP A 72 -9.37 -0.03 17.84
N ILE A 73 -10.41 -0.39 17.09
CA ILE A 73 -10.54 -1.70 16.45
C ILE A 73 -9.40 -1.91 15.45
N LEU A 74 -9.18 -0.96 14.53
CA LEU A 74 -8.10 -1.03 13.53
C LEU A 74 -6.71 -1.15 14.20
N ARG A 75 -6.42 -0.29 15.19
CA ARG A 75 -5.17 -0.37 15.97
C ARG A 75 -5.03 -1.72 16.68
N GLY A 76 -6.11 -2.23 17.26
CA GLY A 76 -6.15 -3.53 17.91
C GLY A 76 -5.82 -4.66 16.93
N LEU A 77 -6.43 -4.65 15.74
CA LEU A 77 -6.21 -5.67 14.72
C LEU A 77 -4.77 -5.65 14.21
N ILE A 78 -4.25 -4.45 13.90
CA ILE A 78 -2.86 -4.27 13.45
C ILE A 78 -1.89 -4.77 14.54
N LYS A 79 -2.09 -4.38 15.80
CA LYS A 79 -1.27 -4.82 16.94
C LYS A 79 -1.26 -6.35 17.11
N HIS A 80 -2.38 -7.03 16.86
CA HIS A 80 -2.48 -8.49 16.95
C HIS A 80 -2.28 -9.18 15.59
N GLN A 81 -1.74 -8.46 14.61
CA GLN A 81 -1.38 -8.95 13.29
C GLN A 81 -2.55 -9.61 12.53
N ARG A 82 -3.78 -9.09 12.73
CA ARG A 82 -5.02 -9.47 12.02
C ARG A 82 -5.25 -8.55 10.83
N TYR A 83 -4.29 -8.58 9.91
CA TYR A 83 -4.20 -7.67 8.77
C TYR A 83 -5.31 -7.86 7.75
N ASP A 84 -5.77 -9.09 7.47
CA ASP A 84 -6.87 -9.31 6.55
C ASP A 84 -8.16 -8.65 7.03
N SER A 85 -8.46 -8.77 8.33
CA SER A 85 -9.64 -8.12 8.92
C SER A 85 -9.50 -6.60 8.91
N ALA A 86 -8.31 -6.07 9.22
CA ALA A 86 -8.05 -4.64 9.15
C ALA A 86 -8.19 -4.12 7.70
N MET A 87 -7.66 -4.84 6.72
CA MET A 87 -7.70 -4.47 5.31
C MET A 87 -9.14 -4.42 4.78
N ILE A 88 -9.98 -5.39 5.16
CA ILE A 88 -11.40 -5.39 4.80
C ILE A 88 -12.11 -4.14 5.34
N ILE A 89 -11.86 -3.77 6.60
CA ILE A 89 -12.42 -2.54 7.18
C ILE A 89 -11.96 -1.31 6.39
N TYR A 90 -10.67 -1.19 6.07
CA TYR A 90 -10.14 -0.09 5.27
C TYR A 90 -10.86 0.03 3.91
N CYS A 91 -11.01 -1.08 3.20
CA CYS A 91 -11.69 -1.11 1.91
C CYS A 91 -13.17 -0.72 2.00
N GLU A 92 -13.89 -1.28 2.98
CA GLU A 92 -15.35 -1.08 3.12
C GLU A 92 -15.70 0.31 3.64
N LEU A 93 -14.86 0.88 4.51
CA LEU A 93 -15.01 2.25 4.99
C LEU A 93 -14.38 3.29 4.06
N LYS A 94 -13.75 2.85 2.96
CA LYS A 94 -13.05 3.71 2.00
C LYS A 94 -11.97 4.60 2.66
N LEU A 95 -11.31 4.06 3.68
CA LEU A 95 -10.20 4.70 4.39
C LEU A 95 -8.86 4.23 3.81
N PRO A 96 -7.87 5.12 3.58
CA PRO A 96 -6.58 4.71 3.05
C PRO A 96 -5.75 3.92 4.10
N PRO A 97 -5.24 2.71 3.78
CA PRO A 97 -4.65 1.78 4.75
C PRO A 97 -3.16 2.06 5.04
N TYR A 98 -2.77 3.32 5.26
CA TYR A 98 -1.34 3.67 5.37
C TYR A 98 -0.64 2.97 6.56
N ASP A 99 -1.22 3.05 7.76
CA ASP A 99 -0.65 2.44 8.97
C ASP A 99 -0.57 0.90 8.86
N LEU A 100 -1.56 0.27 8.26
CA LEU A 100 -1.56 -1.16 7.97
C LEU A 100 -0.44 -1.52 6.99
N LEU A 101 -0.31 -0.80 5.89
CA LEU A 101 0.73 -1.07 4.89
C LEU A 101 2.13 -0.84 5.45
N GLU A 102 2.32 0.19 6.28
CA GLU A 102 3.58 0.44 6.98
C GLU A 102 3.91 -0.73 7.93
N GLU A 103 2.96 -1.16 8.75
CA GLU A 103 3.17 -2.25 9.71
C GLU A 103 3.44 -3.60 9.01
N VAL A 104 2.65 -3.95 7.99
CA VAL A 104 2.84 -5.22 7.25
C VAL A 104 4.20 -5.22 6.55
N ALA A 105 4.63 -4.09 5.98
CA ALA A 105 5.95 -3.94 5.38
C ALA A 105 7.07 -4.11 6.42
N TYR A 106 6.92 -3.46 7.57
CA TYR A 106 7.87 -3.52 8.67
C TYR A 106 8.03 -4.95 9.18
N GLN A 107 6.92 -5.63 9.53
CA GLN A 107 6.94 -7.00 10.04
C GLN A 107 7.51 -7.99 9.03
N SER A 108 7.20 -7.82 7.75
CA SER A 108 7.75 -8.66 6.68
C SER A 108 9.27 -8.56 6.56
N ILE A 109 9.84 -7.37 6.76
CA ILE A 109 11.30 -7.18 6.81
C ILE A 109 11.88 -7.85 8.05
N LEU A 110 11.23 -7.73 9.21
CA LEU A 110 11.67 -8.39 10.44
C LEU A 110 11.69 -9.91 10.30
N VAL A 111 10.70 -10.50 9.64
CA VAL A 111 10.68 -11.95 9.35
C VAL A 111 11.95 -12.36 8.63
N ASP A 112 12.37 -11.64 7.59
CA ASP A 112 13.57 -12.00 6.83
C ASP A 112 14.86 -11.77 7.62
N ARG A 113 14.91 -10.74 8.48
CA ARG A 113 16.09 -10.44 9.31
C ARG A 113 16.28 -11.39 10.48
N TYR A 114 15.18 -11.83 11.10
CA TYR A 114 15.19 -12.62 12.34
C TYR A 114 14.62 -14.03 12.16
N ALA A 115 14.51 -14.50 10.91
CA ALA A 115 13.89 -15.79 10.52
C ALA A 115 14.41 -17.00 11.31
N SER A 116 15.63 -16.94 11.84
CA SER A 116 16.29 -18.03 12.56
C SER A 116 15.96 -18.09 14.06
N ASP A 117 15.49 -17.00 14.68
CA ASP A 117 15.57 -16.87 16.15
C ASP A 117 14.23 -16.90 16.89
N THR A 118 13.07 -16.85 16.22
CA THR A 118 11.80 -16.80 16.97
C THR A 118 10.59 -17.28 16.17
N LYS A 119 9.85 -18.25 16.74
CA LYS A 119 8.50 -18.66 16.28
C LYS A 119 7.49 -17.50 16.27
N GLU A 120 7.82 -16.41 16.95
CA GLU A 120 6.99 -15.22 17.13
C GLU A 120 6.79 -14.44 15.82
N TYR A 121 7.81 -14.38 14.96
CA TYR A 121 7.75 -13.62 13.70
C TYR A 121 7.09 -14.39 12.55
N GLN A 122 7.06 -15.72 12.59
CA GLN A 122 6.65 -16.54 11.44
C GLN A 122 5.13 -16.74 11.30
N ASN A 123 4.31 -16.36 12.29
CA ASN A 123 2.92 -16.80 12.34
C ASN A 123 1.90 -15.86 11.69
N PHE A 124 2.17 -14.56 11.55
CA PHE A 124 1.15 -13.66 10.99
C PHE A 124 0.79 -14.02 9.54
N SER A 125 1.76 -14.50 8.77
CA SER A 125 1.52 -14.84 7.37
C SER A 125 0.56 -16.01 7.20
N ALA A 126 0.50 -16.92 8.19
CA ALA A 126 -0.42 -18.05 8.18
C ALA A 126 -1.87 -17.64 8.49
N TYR A 127 -2.08 -16.57 9.28
CA TYR A 127 -3.41 -16.10 9.64
C TYR A 127 -4.03 -15.16 8.61
N ASN A 128 -3.21 -14.57 7.74
CA ASN A 128 -3.64 -13.53 6.80
C ASN A 128 -3.71 -14.04 5.36
N THR A 129 -4.26 -15.23 5.13
CA THR A 129 -4.27 -15.84 3.79
C THR A 129 -5.52 -15.54 2.97
N ARG A 130 -6.56 -14.96 3.57
CA ARG A 130 -7.88 -14.77 2.94
C ARG A 130 -7.83 -13.86 1.72
N LEU A 131 -6.94 -12.87 1.73
CA LEU A 131 -6.81 -11.91 0.63
C LEU A 131 -5.68 -12.24 -0.35
N LEU A 132 -4.91 -13.31 -0.11
CA LEU A 132 -3.77 -13.71 -0.96
C LEU A 132 -4.18 -14.25 -2.34
N GLU A 133 -5.39 -14.81 -2.45
CA GLU A 133 -5.87 -15.46 -3.69
C GLU A 133 -6.11 -14.49 -4.84
N THR A 134 -6.10 -13.18 -4.57
CA THR A 134 -6.36 -12.18 -5.60
C THR A 134 -5.22 -12.01 -6.61
N ILE A 135 -4.01 -12.57 -6.37
CA ILE A 135 -2.82 -12.29 -7.20
C ILE A 135 -1.91 -13.53 -7.35
N LYS A 136 -1.57 -13.84 -8.61
CA LYS A 136 -0.52 -14.80 -8.97
C LYS A 136 0.84 -14.10 -8.91
N GLY A 137 1.56 -14.27 -7.79
CA GLY A 137 2.93 -13.77 -7.60
C GLY A 137 3.98 -14.88 -7.69
N SER A 138 5.21 -14.52 -8.06
CA SER A 138 6.37 -15.42 -8.06
C SER A 138 7.12 -15.43 -6.73
N GLU A 139 6.72 -14.60 -5.78
CA GLU A 139 7.36 -14.51 -4.46
C GLU A 139 7.17 -15.83 -3.71
N SER A 140 8.28 -16.49 -3.38
CA SER A 140 8.26 -17.79 -2.70
C SER A 140 7.84 -17.69 -1.23
N ARG A 141 8.06 -16.53 -0.58
CA ARG A 141 7.77 -16.32 0.84
C ARG A 141 6.42 -15.61 1.03
N MET A 142 5.63 -16.11 1.97
CA MET A 142 4.25 -15.67 2.19
C MET A 142 4.13 -14.19 2.60
N HIS A 143 5.00 -13.69 3.47
CA HIS A 143 4.95 -12.30 3.93
C HIS A 143 5.14 -11.28 2.80
N TRP A 144 6.02 -11.58 1.83
CA TRP A 144 6.19 -10.73 0.65
C TRP A 144 4.97 -10.73 -0.25
N ARG A 145 4.30 -11.90 -0.38
CA ARG A 145 3.03 -11.99 -1.09
C ARG A 145 1.94 -11.14 -0.42
N LEU A 146 1.92 -11.09 0.92
CA LEU A 146 0.94 -10.28 1.65
C LEU A 146 1.06 -8.79 1.36
N ILE A 147 2.27 -8.23 1.48
CA ILE A 147 2.49 -6.81 1.20
C ILE A 147 2.03 -6.49 -0.22
N ARG A 148 2.45 -7.30 -1.19
CA ARG A 148 2.07 -7.10 -2.59
C ARG A 148 0.56 -7.18 -2.76
N SER A 149 -0.09 -8.15 -2.12
CA SER A 149 -1.55 -8.28 -2.16
C SER A 149 -2.28 -7.08 -1.61
N TYR A 150 -1.85 -6.55 -0.47
CA TYR A 150 -2.48 -5.37 0.11
C TYR A 150 -2.20 -4.12 -0.68
N VAL A 151 -1.00 -3.94 -1.24
CA VAL A 151 -0.70 -2.79 -2.11
C VAL A 151 -1.57 -2.84 -3.38
N GLU A 152 -1.64 -3.99 -4.06
CA GLU A 152 -2.45 -4.13 -5.26
C GLU A 152 -3.95 -3.95 -4.97
N LEU A 153 -4.45 -4.49 -3.86
CA LEU A 153 -5.83 -4.26 -3.42
C LEU A 153 -6.08 -2.78 -3.11
N SER A 154 -5.17 -2.12 -2.39
CA SER A 154 -5.26 -0.68 -2.08
C SER A 154 -5.29 0.15 -3.37
N ARG A 155 -4.47 -0.19 -4.36
CA ARG A 155 -4.47 0.53 -5.65
C ARG A 155 -5.76 0.34 -6.45
N LYS A 156 -6.48 -0.77 -6.27
CA LYS A 156 -7.82 -0.94 -6.90
C LYS A 156 -8.84 0.01 -6.27
N HIS A 157 -8.76 0.22 -4.96
CA HIS A 157 -9.67 1.11 -4.23
C HIS A 157 -9.28 2.59 -4.34
N TRP A 158 -7.98 2.91 -4.38
CA TRP A 158 -7.44 4.26 -4.46
C TRP A 158 -6.37 4.37 -5.57
N PRO A 159 -6.76 4.29 -6.86
CA PRO A 159 -5.81 4.21 -7.99
C PRO A 159 -4.92 5.44 -8.18
N TYR A 160 -5.38 6.61 -7.70
CA TYR A 160 -4.67 7.88 -7.84
C TYR A 160 -3.87 8.27 -6.59
N ASP A 161 -3.91 7.46 -5.54
CA ASP A 161 -3.19 7.76 -4.30
C ASP A 161 -1.78 7.16 -4.32
N ALA A 162 -0.82 7.98 -4.77
CA ALA A 162 0.59 7.60 -4.79
C ALA A 162 1.16 7.35 -3.38
N LYS A 163 0.53 7.89 -2.32
CA LYS A 163 1.00 7.71 -0.94
C LYS A 163 0.96 6.25 -0.49
N ILE A 164 0.09 5.43 -1.09
CA ILE A 164 0.06 3.98 -0.87
C ILE A 164 1.41 3.35 -1.22
N LEU A 165 1.95 3.69 -2.40
CA LEU A 165 3.25 3.19 -2.85
C LEU A 165 4.37 3.72 -1.94
N ARG A 166 4.28 5.00 -1.58
CA ARG A 166 5.27 5.67 -0.72
C ARG A 166 5.37 5.09 0.66
N THR A 167 4.22 4.78 1.24
CA THR A 167 4.15 4.20 2.57
C THR A 167 4.98 2.93 2.65
N VAL A 168 4.85 2.03 1.67
CA VAL A 168 5.63 0.79 1.63
C VAL A 168 7.10 1.06 1.28
N ALA A 169 7.37 1.87 0.26
CA ALA A 169 8.74 2.16 -0.18
C ALA A 169 9.59 2.80 0.94
N VAL A 170 9.03 3.75 1.68
CA VAL A 170 9.67 4.40 2.82
C VAL A 170 10.11 3.39 3.87
N VAL A 171 9.34 2.32 4.10
CA VAL A 171 9.76 1.28 5.05
C VAL A 171 11.02 0.57 4.57
N PHE A 172 11.12 0.19 3.29
CA PHE A 172 12.34 -0.40 2.74
C PHE A 172 13.55 0.53 2.89
N LEU A 173 13.37 1.81 2.57
CA LEU A 173 14.42 2.82 2.65
C LEU A 173 14.87 3.09 4.10
N LYS A 174 13.94 3.14 5.07
CA LYS A 174 14.24 3.24 6.52
C LYS A 174 15.15 2.10 6.99
N PHE A 175 15.05 0.94 6.35
CA PHE A 175 15.87 -0.23 6.63
C PHE A 175 17.13 -0.35 5.75
N SER A 176 17.41 0.65 4.91
CA SER A 176 18.49 0.65 3.91
C SER A 176 18.42 -0.56 2.97
N LEU A 177 17.20 -0.95 2.59
CA LEU A 177 16.93 -2.01 1.63
C LEU A 177 16.50 -1.42 0.30
N ASN A 178 16.89 -2.08 -0.79
CA ASN A 178 16.44 -1.72 -2.12
C ASN A 178 14.92 -1.94 -2.25
N ILE A 179 14.25 -1.00 -2.92
CA ILE A 179 12.83 -1.10 -3.20
C ILE A 179 12.59 -2.25 -4.21
N PRO A 180 11.64 -3.16 -3.95
CA PRO A 180 11.37 -4.28 -4.86
C PRO A 180 10.97 -3.81 -6.27
N ALA A 181 11.45 -4.50 -7.30
CA ALA A 181 11.22 -4.12 -8.70
C ALA A 181 9.74 -3.99 -9.07
N TRP A 182 8.86 -4.85 -8.51
CA TRP A 182 7.41 -4.75 -8.74
C TRP A 182 6.83 -3.42 -8.23
N LEU A 183 7.34 -2.91 -7.10
CA LEU A 183 6.90 -1.64 -6.51
C LEU A 183 7.44 -0.46 -7.31
N VAL A 184 8.72 -0.52 -7.73
CA VAL A 184 9.33 0.46 -8.65
C VAL A 184 8.53 0.56 -9.95
N ASN A 185 8.12 -0.56 -10.53
CA ASN A 185 7.32 -0.57 -11.76
C ASN A 185 5.95 0.11 -11.58
N HIS A 186 5.31 -0.06 -10.42
CA HIS A 186 4.09 0.67 -10.11
C HIS A 186 4.34 2.18 -9.98
N TYR A 187 5.45 2.56 -9.37
CA TYR A 187 5.84 3.95 -9.27
C TYR A 187 6.07 4.62 -10.61
N LYS A 188 6.80 3.96 -11.51
CA LYS A 188 7.06 4.45 -12.87
C LYS A 188 5.78 4.68 -13.67
N THR A 189 4.74 3.89 -13.42
CA THR A 189 3.44 4.04 -14.12
C THR A 189 2.53 5.10 -13.51
N VAL A 190 2.60 5.33 -12.19
CA VAL A 190 1.69 6.25 -11.49
C VAL A 190 2.34 7.62 -11.25
N ASN A 191 3.51 7.66 -10.64
CA ASN A 191 4.19 8.90 -10.26
C ASN A 191 5.70 8.67 -10.06
N PHE A 192 6.47 8.77 -11.15
CA PHE A 192 7.93 8.64 -11.09
C PHE A 192 8.61 9.75 -10.27
N GLY A 193 8.00 10.95 -10.18
CA GLY A 193 8.53 12.04 -9.38
C GLY A 193 8.56 11.73 -7.89
N ASP A 194 7.46 11.18 -7.35
CA ASP A 194 7.38 10.78 -5.93
C ASP A 194 8.36 9.66 -5.57
N PHE A 195 8.63 8.76 -6.53
CA PHE A 195 9.66 7.73 -6.38
C PHE A 195 11.06 8.34 -6.27
N LEU A 196 11.43 9.24 -7.19
CA LEU A 196 12.71 9.95 -7.11
C LEU A 196 12.83 10.76 -5.82
N CYS A 197 11.75 11.43 -5.42
CA CYS A 197 11.66 12.16 -4.16
C CYS A 197 12.02 11.26 -2.98
N SER A 198 11.42 10.07 -2.91
CA SER A 198 11.67 9.10 -1.84
C SER A 198 13.14 8.65 -1.80
N LEU A 199 13.75 8.34 -2.95
CA LEU A 199 15.17 7.96 -2.99
C LEU A 199 16.08 9.10 -2.52
N VAL A 200 15.77 10.33 -2.95
CA VAL A 200 16.53 11.52 -2.58
C VAL A 200 16.43 11.83 -1.08
N GLU A 201 15.23 11.74 -0.50
CA GLU A 201 14.99 11.96 0.93
C GLU A 201 15.79 11.00 1.82
N PHE A 202 15.99 9.76 1.36
CA PHE A 202 16.73 8.73 2.08
C PHE A 202 18.22 8.65 1.69
N GLY A 203 18.68 9.53 0.78
CA GLY A 203 20.09 9.62 0.40
C GLY A 203 20.56 8.58 -0.62
N ASP A 204 19.66 7.82 -1.22
CA ASP A 204 19.96 6.79 -2.24
C ASP A 204 20.15 7.42 -3.64
N LEU A 205 21.07 8.39 -3.73
CA LEU A 205 21.30 9.20 -4.93
C LEU A 205 21.78 8.36 -6.12
N THR A 206 22.61 7.33 -5.89
CA THR A 206 23.07 6.42 -6.95
C THR A 206 21.88 5.75 -7.63
N GLU A 207 20.94 5.22 -6.85
CA GLU A 207 19.78 4.52 -7.41
C GLU A 207 18.80 5.49 -8.06
N ALA A 208 18.68 6.71 -7.52
CA ALA A 208 17.92 7.80 -8.15
C ALA A 208 18.46 8.13 -9.54
N PHE A 209 19.79 8.22 -9.71
CA PHE A 209 20.42 8.44 -11.00
C PHE A 209 20.22 7.27 -11.97
N ASN A 210 20.39 6.03 -11.51
CA ASN A 210 20.18 4.84 -12.33
C ASN A 210 18.76 4.81 -12.92
N HIS A 211 17.75 5.03 -12.08
CA HIS A 211 16.37 5.05 -12.51
C HIS A 211 16.02 6.25 -13.39
N LEU A 212 16.53 7.45 -13.07
CA LEU A 212 16.33 8.63 -13.90
C LEU A 212 16.96 8.45 -15.28
N SER A 213 18.18 7.91 -15.35
CA SER A 213 18.86 7.64 -16.61
C SER A 213 18.06 6.68 -17.50
N SER A 214 17.51 5.61 -16.89
CA SER A 214 16.62 4.67 -17.57
C SER A 214 15.31 5.31 -18.06
N GLU A 215 14.68 6.17 -17.26
CA GLU A 215 13.45 6.87 -17.67
C GLU A 215 13.70 7.92 -18.76
N LEU A 216 14.86 8.59 -18.75
CA LEU A 216 15.26 9.48 -19.85
C LEU A 216 15.42 8.73 -21.16
N ASP A 217 15.96 7.51 -21.14
CA ASP A 217 16.05 6.67 -22.35
C ASP A 217 14.68 6.27 -22.89
N VAL A 218 13.73 5.97 -21.99
CA VAL A 218 12.33 5.70 -22.38
C VAL A 218 11.66 6.94 -22.95
N ALA A 219 11.84 8.11 -22.32
CA ALA A 219 11.31 9.38 -22.77
C ALA A 219 11.86 9.76 -24.15
N MET A 220 13.17 9.63 -24.37
CA MET A 220 13.80 9.88 -25.69
C MET A 220 13.20 8.98 -26.77
N LYS A 221 13.04 7.68 -26.49
CA LYS A 221 12.39 6.74 -27.44
C LYS A 221 10.96 7.16 -27.78
N LYS A 222 10.16 7.56 -26.79
CA LYS A 222 8.78 8.02 -26.99
C LYS A 222 8.72 9.27 -27.87
N VAL A 223 9.60 10.24 -27.64
CA VAL A 223 9.69 11.45 -28.47
C VAL A 223 10.08 11.08 -29.90
N SER A 224 11.08 10.22 -30.09
CA SER A 224 11.52 9.79 -31.43
C SER A 224 10.43 9.11 -32.28
N ILE A 225 9.46 8.43 -31.65
CA ILE A 225 8.33 7.79 -32.36
C ILE A 225 7.10 8.71 -32.51
N GLY A 226 7.23 10.00 -32.18
CA GLY A 226 6.14 10.98 -32.31
C GLY A 226 5.20 11.08 -31.10
N ASN A 227 5.40 10.29 -30.05
CA ASN A 227 4.58 10.31 -28.82
C ASN A 227 5.15 11.27 -27.78
N SER A 228 5.43 12.52 -28.18
CA SER A 228 6.07 13.52 -27.32
C SER A 228 5.23 13.91 -26.10
N HIS A 229 3.90 13.81 -26.19
CA HIS A 229 2.98 14.09 -25.08
C HIS A 229 3.10 13.09 -23.91
N ASP A 230 3.59 11.87 -24.16
CA ASP A 230 3.71 10.81 -23.14
C ASP A 230 5.09 10.76 -22.47
N ALA A 231 5.98 11.70 -22.81
CA ALA A 231 7.33 11.84 -22.28
C ALA A 231 7.40 12.87 -21.13
N ILE A 232 6.44 12.81 -20.21
CA ILE A 232 6.37 13.72 -19.05
C ILE A 232 7.46 13.36 -18.04
N LEU A 233 8.29 14.34 -17.69
CA LEU A 233 9.37 14.19 -16.71
C LEU A 233 9.15 15.07 -15.48
N PRO A 234 9.53 14.60 -14.27
CA PRO A 234 9.37 15.35 -13.03
C PRO A 234 10.53 16.35 -12.83
N TYR A 235 10.59 17.41 -13.65
CA TYR A 235 11.72 18.36 -13.66
C TYR A 235 12.09 18.95 -12.29
N THR A 236 11.11 19.25 -11.43
CA THR A 236 11.37 19.74 -10.06
C THR A 236 12.18 18.75 -9.23
N HIS A 237 11.87 17.45 -9.35
CA HIS A 237 12.57 16.39 -8.61
C HIS A 237 13.93 16.10 -9.22
N ILE A 238 14.06 16.22 -10.55
CA ILE A 238 15.33 16.12 -11.25
C ILE A 238 16.28 17.24 -10.80
N ASP A 239 15.79 18.48 -10.76
CA ASP A 239 16.58 19.62 -10.31
C ASP A 239 17.04 19.43 -8.86
N TRP A 240 16.14 18.98 -7.98
CA TRP A 240 16.48 18.68 -6.60
C TRP A 240 17.59 17.62 -6.45
N LEU A 241 17.49 16.52 -7.21
CA LEU A 241 18.52 15.48 -7.27
C LEU A 241 19.87 16.07 -7.72
N LEU A 242 19.88 16.88 -8.79
CA LEU A 242 21.08 17.50 -9.32
C LEU A 242 21.73 18.48 -8.33
N VAL A 243 20.91 19.27 -7.62
CA VAL A 243 21.38 20.22 -6.60
C VAL A 243 22.04 19.48 -5.43
N LEU A 244 21.40 18.40 -4.94
CA LEU A 244 21.95 17.62 -3.84
C LEU A 244 23.22 16.87 -4.25
N ALA A 245 23.19 16.18 -5.39
CA ALA A 245 24.37 15.50 -5.92
C ALA A 245 25.52 16.47 -6.23
N GLY A 246 25.22 17.71 -6.60
CA GLY A 246 26.21 18.77 -6.82
C GLY A 246 26.97 19.18 -5.55
N LYS A 247 26.39 18.98 -4.36
CA LYS A 247 27.11 19.17 -3.08
C LYS A 247 28.13 18.06 -2.84
N GLU A 248 27.90 16.88 -3.40
CA GLU A 248 28.79 15.72 -3.38
C GLU A 248 29.48 15.51 -4.74
N SER A 249 29.86 16.62 -5.40
CA SER A 249 30.29 16.62 -6.81
C SER A 249 31.37 15.59 -7.14
N ALA A 250 32.35 15.36 -6.27
CA ALA A 250 33.40 14.37 -6.49
C ALA A 250 32.88 12.93 -6.70
N ARG A 251 31.72 12.59 -6.12
CA ARG A 251 31.11 11.25 -6.20
C ARG A 251 30.17 11.09 -7.39
N PHE A 252 29.45 12.16 -7.76
CA PHE A 252 28.35 12.08 -8.75
C PHE A 252 28.61 12.88 -10.03
N THR A 253 29.81 13.41 -10.26
CA THR A 253 30.13 14.21 -11.46
C THR A 253 29.75 13.50 -12.76
N GLU A 254 30.07 12.22 -12.89
CA GLU A 254 29.76 11.43 -14.10
C GLU A 254 28.25 11.31 -14.31
N SER A 255 27.51 10.88 -13.29
CA SER A 255 26.04 10.74 -13.34
C SER A 255 25.33 12.07 -13.62
N ILE A 256 25.82 13.17 -13.03
CA ILE A 256 25.31 14.53 -13.28
C ILE A 256 25.51 14.90 -14.75
N ASN A 257 26.70 14.67 -15.30
CA ASN A 257 27.03 14.99 -16.68
C ASN A 257 26.20 14.13 -17.66
N GLU A 258 26.05 12.84 -17.38
CA GLU A 258 25.22 11.93 -18.17
C GLU A 258 23.76 12.41 -18.24
N VAL A 259 23.14 12.69 -17.09
CA VAL A 259 21.76 13.17 -17.03
C VAL A 259 21.60 14.49 -17.76
N LYS A 260 22.51 15.45 -17.58
CA LYS A 260 22.48 16.73 -18.31
C LYS A 260 22.56 16.52 -19.81
N GLN A 261 23.46 15.65 -20.28
CA GLN A 261 23.57 15.33 -21.70
C GLN A 261 22.29 14.70 -22.26
N LYS A 262 21.67 13.76 -21.52
CA LYS A 262 20.40 13.13 -21.93
C LYS A 262 19.25 14.13 -21.98
N LEU A 263 19.15 15.04 -20.99
CA LEU A 263 18.14 16.10 -20.98
C LEU A 263 18.30 17.06 -22.16
N SER A 264 19.52 17.49 -22.48
CA SER A 264 19.78 18.33 -23.66
C SER A 264 19.42 17.63 -24.96
N LYS A 265 19.75 16.34 -25.10
CA LYS A 265 19.34 15.53 -26.27
C LYS A 265 17.82 15.45 -26.41
N LEU A 266 17.12 15.18 -25.30
CA LEU A 266 15.66 15.13 -25.28
C LEU A 266 15.03 16.47 -25.68
N TRP A 267 15.57 17.58 -25.17
CA TRP A 267 15.11 18.93 -25.52
C TRP A 267 15.23 19.17 -27.03
N ASN A 268 16.40 18.91 -27.62
CA ASN A 268 16.64 19.10 -29.04
C ASN A 268 15.70 18.24 -29.91
N LEU A 269 15.46 16.99 -29.52
CA LEU A 269 14.50 16.11 -30.20
C LEU A 269 13.09 16.69 -30.19
N SER A 270 12.66 17.23 -29.05
CA SER A 270 11.33 17.84 -28.92
C SER A 270 11.18 19.11 -29.76
N GLU A 271 12.23 19.93 -29.89
CA GLU A 271 12.21 21.13 -30.74
C GLU A 271 12.14 20.77 -32.22
N THR A 272 12.91 19.77 -32.68
CA THR A 272 12.86 19.32 -34.08
C THR A 272 11.47 18.83 -34.51
N LEU A 273 10.69 18.26 -33.59
CA LEU A 273 9.33 17.81 -33.87
C LEU A 273 8.29 18.93 -33.81
N ARG A 274 8.57 20.06 -33.14
CA ARG A 274 7.69 21.24 -33.12
C ARG A 274 7.83 22.11 -34.37
N ASN A 275 9.01 22.05 -35.00
CA ASN A 275 9.35 22.87 -36.16
C ASN A 275 9.03 22.18 -37.51
N ASN A 276 8.58 20.92 -37.48
CA ASN A 276 8.10 20.14 -38.63
C ASN A 276 6.58 19.97 -38.55
#